data_AF-A0A9D1ENM4-F1
#
_entry.id   AF-A0A9D1ENM4-F1
#
_cell.length_a   1.000
_cell.length_b   1.000
_cell.length_c   1.000
_cell.angle_alpha   90.00
_cell.angle_beta   90.00
_cell.angle_gamma   90.00
#
_symmetry.space_group_name_H-M   'P 1'
#
loop_
_entity.id
_entity.type
_entity.pdbx_description
1 polymer ?
#
loop_
_entity_poly.entity_id
_entity_poly.type
_entity_poly.pdbx_seq_one_letter_code
_entity_poly.pdbx_strand_id
1 'polypeptide(L)'
;MNTYSIEKVEHEPGEPLTDDEIDELYGDGQLNSDWHVRKWYDISMEMIEKYQPDIIYYGYGINYAPYDNLPDASRYRMLANFYNQAKTTNPEGVVCNYKEGGSLPSEAVYNKERSSLADINPVPYQTDTSIGTKSWCYTTVSARTI
;
A
#
# COMPACT_ATOMS: atom_id res chain seq x y z
N MET A 1 -16.49 -3.03 -17.49
CA MET A 1 -15.46 -3.21 -16.45
C MET A 1 -14.16 -2.75 -17.05
N ASN A 2 -13.49 -1.77 -16.45
CA ASN A 2 -12.10 -1.49 -16.81
C ASN A 2 -11.28 -2.62 -16.18
N THR A 3 -10.60 -3.41 -17.00
CA THR A 3 -9.63 -4.38 -16.52
C THR A 3 -8.35 -3.64 -16.16
N TYR A 4 -8.00 -3.64 -14.87
CA TYR A 4 -6.70 -3.17 -14.41
C TYR A 4 -5.74 -4.35 -14.50
N SER A 5 -5.15 -4.53 -15.68
CA SER A 5 -4.12 -5.54 -15.89
C SER A 5 -2.84 -4.81 -16.22
N ILE A 6 -1.85 -4.94 -15.34
CA ILE A 6 -0.50 -4.48 -15.64
C ILE A 6 0.17 -5.63 -16.40
N GLU A 7 0.79 -5.32 -17.54
CA GLU A 7 1.49 -6.35 -18.31
C GLU A 7 2.65 -6.89 -17.47
N LYS A 8 2.76 -8.22 -17.42
CA LYS A 8 3.89 -8.87 -16.78
C LYS A 8 5.13 -8.63 -17.63
N VAL A 9 6.06 -7.83 -17.13
CA VAL A 9 7.41 -7.75 -17.69
C VAL A 9 8.20 -8.94 -17.16
N GLU A 10 8.67 -9.81 -18.05
CA GLU A 10 9.54 -10.93 -17.68
C GLU A 10 11.00 -10.46 -17.70
N HIS A 11 11.68 -10.58 -16.57
CA HIS A 11 13.11 -10.27 -16.42
C HIS A 11 13.88 -11.52 -16.03
N GLU A 12 14.96 -11.82 -16.76
CA GLU A 12 15.83 -12.96 -16.47
C GLU A 12 16.71 -12.65 -15.24
N PRO A 13 16.66 -13.49 -14.19
CA PRO A 13 17.44 -13.23 -12.98
C PRO A 13 18.94 -13.14 -13.24
N GLY A 14 19.54 -12.02 -12.86
CA GLY A 14 20.99 -11.79 -12.93
C GLY A 14 21.45 -10.90 -14.07
N GLU A 15 20.55 -10.54 -14.99
CA GLU A 15 20.81 -9.50 -15.99
C GLU A 15 20.58 -8.10 -15.39
N PRO A 16 21.27 -7.05 -15.90
CA PRO A 16 20.94 -5.68 -15.53
C PRO A 16 19.56 -5.29 -16.07
N LEU A 17 18.83 -4.46 -15.31
CA LEU A 17 17.59 -3.87 -15.80
C LEU A 17 17.88 -2.96 -17.00
N THR A 18 17.04 -3.05 -18.02
CA THR A 18 16.97 -2.09 -19.12
C THR A 18 16.43 -0.74 -18.65
N ASP A 19 16.67 0.31 -19.43
CA ASP A 19 16.13 1.65 -19.12
C ASP A 19 14.59 1.63 -19.01
N ASP A 20 13.92 0.88 -19.90
CA ASP A 20 12.46 0.71 -19.85
C ASP A 20 11.98 0.00 -18.57
N GLU A 21 12.72 -1.01 -18.08
CA GLU A 21 12.41 -1.69 -16.81
C GLU A 21 12.67 -0.79 -15.59
N ILE A 22 13.70 0.07 -15.66
CA ILE A 22 13.99 1.06 -14.63
C ILE A 22 12.87 2.10 -14.59
N ASP A 23 12.45 2.61 -15.74
CA ASP A 23 11.36 3.59 -15.85
C ASP A 23 10.03 3.00 -15.36
N GLU A 24 9.77 1.72 -15.67
CA GLU A 24 8.57 1.01 -15.19
C GLU A 24 8.57 0.77 -13.66
N LEU A 25 9.74 0.67 -13.03
CA LEU A 25 9.87 0.43 -11.59
C LEU A 25 9.94 1.74 -10.78
N TYR A 26 10.66 2.74 -11.28
CA TYR A 26 11.02 3.96 -10.55
C TYR A 26 10.37 5.23 -11.11
N GLY A 27 9.67 5.13 -12.24
CA GLY A 27 8.98 6.25 -12.86
C GLY A 27 9.91 7.36 -13.33
N ASP A 28 9.37 8.58 -13.36
CA ASP A 28 10.06 9.79 -13.83
C ASP A 28 11.09 10.37 -12.85
N GLY A 29 11.46 9.61 -11.80
CA GLY A 29 12.36 10.05 -10.73
C GLY A 29 11.78 11.17 -9.86
N GLN A 30 10.54 11.60 -10.05
CA GLN A 30 9.87 12.61 -9.24
C GLN A 30 8.98 11.96 -8.20
N LEU A 31 9.25 12.22 -6.92
CA LEU A 31 8.43 11.70 -5.83
C LEU A 31 6.98 12.14 -5.98
N ASN A 32 6.05 11.18 -5.96
CA ASN A 32 4.60 11.40 -6.01
C ASN A 32 4.11 12.16 -7.27
N SER A 33 4.77 11.99 -8.42
CA SER A 33 4.26 12.44 -9.72
C SER A 33 2.93 11.76 -10.08
N ASP A 34 2.20 12.32 -11.06
CA ASP A 34 0.96 11.72 -11.57
C ASP A 34 1.18 10.29 -12.06
N TRP A 35 2.37 10.00 -12.62
CA TRP A 35 2.76 8.64 -13.01
C TRP A 35 2.78 7.71 -11.80
N HIS A 36 3.44 8.10 -10.69
CA HIS A 36 3.52 7.28 -9.48
C HIS A 36 2.14 7.03 -8.86
N VAL A 37 1.31 8.08 -8.78
CA VAL A 37 -0.04 7.96 -8.23
C VAL A 37 -0.90 7.05 -9.11
N ARG A 38 -0.81 7.19 -10.44
CA ARG A 38 -1.52 6.33 -11.38
C ARG A 38 -1.06 4.87 -11.27
N LYS A 39 0.25 4.64 -11.25
CA LYS A 39 0.83 3.29 -11.13
C LYS A 39 0.39 2.62 -9.84
N TRP A 40 0.46 3.33 -8.72
CA TRP A 40 -0.05 2.86 -7.44
C TRP A 40 -1.55 2.51 -7.51
N TYR A 41 -2.37 3.36 -8.13
CA TYR A 41 -3.80 3.12 -8.26
C TYR A 41 -4.08 1.87 -9.10
N ASP A 42 -3.44 1.73 -10.26
CA ASP A 42 -3.64 0.59 -11.17
C ASP A 42 -3.20 -0.73 -10.51
N ILE A 43 -2.05 -0.77 -9.81
CA ILE A 43 -1.61 -1.94 -9.03
C ILE A 43 -2.63 -2.28 -7.94
N SER A 44 -3.10 -1.26 -7.21
CA SER A 44 -4.04 -1.47 -6.11
C SER A 44 -5.36 -2.04 -6.62
N MET A 45 -5.87 -1.48 -7.73
CA MET A 45 -7.10 -1.94 -8.36
C MET A 45 -6.98 -3.37 -8.91
N GLU A 46 -5.86 -3.70 -9.55
CA GLU A 46 -5.57 -5.06 -10.01
C GLU A 46 -5.56 -6.06 -8.84
N MET A 47 -4.89 -5.71 -7.74
CA MET A 47 -4.80 -6.55 -6.55
C MET A 47 -6.18 -6.79 -5.91
N ILE A 48 -6.99 -5.73 -5.80
CA ILE A 48 -8.36 -5.78 -5.29
C ILE A 48 -9.23 -6.67 -6.17
N GLU A 49 -9.16 -6.49 -7.50
CA GLU A 49 -9.97 -7.25 -8.46
C GLU A 49 -9.62 -8.74 -8.45
N LYS A 50 -8.32 -9.07 -8.50
CA LYS A 50 -7.84 -10.44 -8.64
C LYS A 50 -7.88 -11.26 -7.37
N TYR A 51 -7.55 -10.64 -6.23
CA TYR A 51 -7.28 -11.39 -4.99
C TYR A 51 -8.31 -11.15 -3.89
N GLN A 52 -9.18 -10.15 -4.02
CA GLN A 52 -10.29 -9.89 -3.08
C GLN A 52 -9.84 -9.92 -1.61
N PRO A 53 -8.80 -9.14 -1.25
CA PRO A 53 -8.17 -9.26 0.05
C PRO A 53 -9.09 -8.79 1.18
N ASP A 54 -9.09 -9.50 2.31
CA ASP A 54 -9.79 -9.04 3.52
C ASP A 54 -9.11 -7.80 4.13
N ILE A 55 -7.79 -7.66 3.92
CA ILE A 55 -7.00 -6.53 4.42
C ILE A 55 -6.11 -6.00 3.31
N ILE A 56 -6.16 -4.69 3.08
CA ILE A 56 -5.17 -3.96 2.28
C ILE A 56 -4.38 -3.00 3.18
N TYR A 57 -3.06 -3.02 3.04
CA TYR A 57 -2.16 -2.30 3.94
C TYR A 57 -1.29 -1.32 3.17
N TYR A 58 -1.27 -0.06 3.61
CA TYR A 58 -0.42 0.97 3.04
C TYR A 58 0.53 1.59 4.08
N GLY A 59 1.77 1.82 3.65
CA GLY A 59 2.76 2.59 4.40
C GLY A 59 2.51 4.11 4.33
N TYR A 60 3.51 4.91 4.69
CA TYR A 60 3.41 6.37 4.75
C TYR A 60 3.09 7.04 3.39
N GLY A 61 3.46 6.43 2.27
CA GLY A 61 3.35 7.04 0.94
C GLY A 61 1.94 7.51 0.56
N ILE A 62 0.91 6.73 0.92
CA ILE A 62 -0.49 7.03 0.57
C ILE A 62 -1.02 8.32 1.23
N ASN A 63 -0.29 8.85 2.23
CA ASN A 63 -0.72 10.02 2.98
C ASN A 63 -0.43 11.33 2.24
N TYR A 64 0.41 11.32 1.20
CA TYR A 64 0.78 12.55 0.47
C TYR A 64 -0.37 13.09 -0.40
N ALA A 65 -0.46 14.42 -0.47
CA ALA A 65 -1.52 15.14 -1.19
C ALA A 65 -1.73 14.73 -2.67
N PRO A 66 -0.71 14.32 -3.46
CA PRO A 66 -0.95 13.87 -4.83
C PRO A 66 -1.93 12.68 -4.92
N TYR A 67 -1.96 11.81 -3.91
CA TYR A 67 -2.90 10.67 -3.85
C TYR A 67 -4.35 11.09 -3.60
N ASP A 68 -4.62 12.34 -3.22
CA ASP A 68 -5.98 12.89 -3.13
C ASP A 68 -6.49 13.44 -4.45
N ASN A 69 -5.58 14.07 -5.21
CA ASN A 69 -5.95 15.12 -6.15
C ASN A 69 -5.99 14.66 -7.61
N LEU A 70 -5.45 13.48 -7.92
CA LEU A 70 -5.49 12.95 -9.28
C LEU A 70 -6.93 12.48 -9.62
N PRO A 71 -7.65 13.14 -10.55
CA PRO A 71 -9.11 12.99 -10.67
C PRO A 71 -9.61 11.57 -11.01
N ASP A 72 -8.82 10.81 -11.77
CA ASP A 72 -9.15 9.46 -12.23
C ASP A 72 -8.43 8.35 -11.44
N ALA A 73 -7.46 8.72 -10.60
CA ALA A 73 -6.64 7.79 -9.81
C ALA A 73 -6.31 8.37 -8.43
N SER A 74 -7.32 8.45 -7.55
CA SER A 74 -7.14 8.91 -6.17
C SER A 74 -7.38 7.80 -5.15
N ARG A 75 -6.85 8.00 -3.94
CA ARG A 75 -7.06 7.07 -2.83
C ARG A 75 -8.51 6.89 -2.44
N TYR A 76 -9.33 7.92 -2.55
CA TYR A 76 -10.77 7.82 -2.31
C TYR A 76 -11.46 6.94 -3.36
N ARG A 77 -11.04 7.01 -4.63
CA ARG A 77 -11.55 6.11 -5.68
C ARG A 77 -11.15 4.66 -5.42
N MET A 78 -9.90 4.44 -5.02
CA MET A 78 -9.42 3.10 -4.65
C MET A 78 -10.23 2.55 -3.45
N LEU A 79 -10.37 3.31 -2.38
CA LEU A 79 -11.17 2.91 -1.20
C LEU A 79 -12.63 2.62 -1.56
N ALA A 80 -13.25 3.48 -2.38
CA ALA A 80 -14.62 3.27 -2.81
C ALA A 80 -14.76 1.95 -3.59
N ASN A 81 -13.82 1.62 -4.47
CA ASN A 81 -13.83 0.34 -5.19
C ASN A 81 -13.61 -0.84 -4.25
N PHE A 82 -12.62 -0.76 -3.36
CA PHE A 82 -12.32 -1.79 -2.37
C PHE A 82 -13.56 -2.15 -1.51
N TYR A 83 -14.19 -1.14 -0.91
CA TYR A 83 -15.37 -1.34 -0.08
C TYR A 83 -16.62 -1.73 -0.87
N ASN A 84 -16.79 -1.27 -2.12
CA ASN A 84 -17.92 -1.67 -2.93
C ASN A 84 -17.82 -3.12 -3.41
N GLN A 85 -16.63 -3.57 -3.81
CA GLN A 85 -16.42 -4.96 -4.21
C GLN A 85 -16.60 -5.93 -3.04
N ALA A 86 -16.08 -5.57 -1.86
CA ALA A 86 -16.22 -6.35 -0.64
C ALA A 86 -17.67 -6.70 -0.28
N LYS A 87 -18.64 -5.85 -0.63
CA LYS A 87 -20.08 -6.13 -0.41
C LYS A 87 -20.54 -7.45 -1.04
N THR A 88 -19.87 -7.93 -2.09
CA THR A 88 -20.18 -9.20 -2.74
C THR A 88 -19.11 -10.26 -2.55
N THR A 89 -17.85 -9.88 -2.37
CA THR A 89 -16.72 -10.84 -2.29
C THR A 89 -16.33 -11.20 -0.86
N ASN A 90 -16.53 -10.29 0.11
CA ASN A 90 -16.06 -10.43 1.49
C ASN A 90 -17.18 -10.00 2.46
N PRO A 91 -18.24 -10.81 2.64
CA PRO A 91 -19.43 -10.42 3.40
C PRO A 91 -19.17 -10.18 4.90
N GLU A 92 -18.05 -10.67 5.44
CA GLU A 92 -17.63 -10.41 6.82
C GLU A 92 -16.98 -9.02 7.01
N GLY A 93 -16.75 -8.31 5.90
CA GLY A 93 -16.12 -6.99 5.87
C GLY A 93 -14.67 -7.04 5.41
N VAL A 94 -14.10 -5.86 5.18
CA VAL A 94 -12.70 -5.68 4.80
C VAL A 94 -12.11 -4.49 5.53
N VAL A 95 -10.77 -4.45 5.64
CA VAL A 95 -10.05 -3.40 6.36
C VAL A 95 -8.96 -2.79 5.47
N CYS A 96 -8.98 -1.47 5.34
CA CYS A 96 -7.83 -0.72 4.82
C CYS A 96 -7.04 -0.13 6.00
N ASN A 97 -5.71 -0.27 5.99
CA ASN A 97 -4.82 0.32 6.99
C ASN A 97 -4.03 1.51 6.43
N TYR A 98 -3.80 2.52 7.27
CA TYR A 98 -2.98 3.69 6.94
C TYR A 98 -2.05 4.11 8.09
N LYS A 99 -0.90 4.73 7.76
CA LYS A 99 0.07 5.24 8.74
C LYS A 99 -0.26 6.65 9.22
N GLU A 100 0.43 7.11 10.26
CA GLU A 100 0.34 8.48 10.79
C GLU A 100 0.51 9.56 9.71
N GLY A 101 -0.24 10.66 9.85
CA GLY A 101 -0.24 11.77 8.90
C GLY A 101 -1.23 11.62 7.73
N GLY A 102 -1.93 10.48 7.65
CA GLY A 102 -3.01 10.29 6.68
C GLY A 102 -4.32 10.92 7.14
N SER A 103 -5.04 11.52 6.20
CA SER A 103 -6.36 12.13 6.44
C SER A 103 -7.49 11.21 5.98
N LEU A 104 -7.47 9.95 6.42
CA LEU A 104 -8.56 8.98 6.26
C LEU A 104 -9.22 8.61 7.61
N PRO A 105 -9.55 9.58 8.48
CA PRO A 105 -10.19 9.27 9.75
C PRO A 105 -11.61 8.76 9.50
N SER A 106 -11.86 7.50 9.87
CA SER A 106 -13.12 6.74 9.74
C SER A 106 -13.26 5.87 8.50
N GLU A 107 -12.52 6.13 7.42
CA GLU A 107 -12.54 5.32 6.20
C GLU A 107 -11.47 4.22 6.19
N ALA A 108 -10.52 4.26 7.13
CA ALA A 108 -9.46 3.27 7.26
C ALA A 108 -9.06 3.12 8.74
N VAL A 109 -8.45 1.98 9.08
CA VAL A 109 -7.95 1.69 10.41
C VAL A 109 -6.56 2.30 10.57
N TYR A 110 -6.37 3.06 11.65
CA TYR A 110 -5.08 3.65 11.96
C TYR A 110 -4.08 2.56 12.33
N ASN A 111 -2.97 2.55 11.61
CA ASN A 111 -1.83 1.70 11.88
C ASN A 111 -0.68 2.52 12.48
N LYS A 112 -0.50 2.39 13.80
CA LYS A 112 0.49 3.11 14.57
C LYS A 112 1.89 2.59 14.26
N GLU A 113 2.84 3.50 14.11
CA GLU A 113 4.25 3.14 14.00
C GLU A 113 4.73 2.36 15.21
N ARG A 114 5.60 1.37 14.96
CA ARG A 114 5.98 0.25 15.84
C ARG A 114 5.72 0.49 17.34
N SER A 115 5.00 -0.46 17.95
CA SER A 115 4.56 -0.48 19.36
C SER A 115 3.17 0.13 19.59
N SER A 116 2.66 -0.04 20.81
CA SER A 116 1.32 0.41 21.20
C SER A 116 1.24 1.93 21.36
N LEU A 117 0.00 2.44 21.37
CA LEU A 117 -0.28 3.78 21.89
C LEU A 117 0.01 3.84 23.41
N ALA A 118 0.22 5.05 23.92
CA ALA A 118 0.51 5.28 25.34
C ALA A 118 -0.70 4.95 26.24
N ASP A 119 -1.90 5.22 25.73
CA ASP A 119 -3.18 5.01 26.43
C ASP A 119 -4.15 4.19 25.56
N ILE A 120 -5.25 3.74 26.17
CA ILE A 120 -6.34 3.06 25.45
C ILE A 120 -6.96 4.02 24.43
N ASN A 121 -7.07 3.56 23.19
CA ASN A 121 -7.78 4.29 22.14
C ASN A 121 -9.25 3.87 22.11
N PRO A 122 -10.21 4.81 22.07
CA PRO A 122 -11.64 4.49 21.98
C PRO A 122 -12.05 3.84 20.64
N VAL A 123 -11.22 3.95 19.60
CA VAL A 123 -11.45 3.27 18.31
C VAL A 123 -10.40 2.18 18.06
N PRO A 124 -10.78 1.09 17.36
CA PRO A 124 -9.81 0.08 16.95
C PRO A 124 -8.65 0.68 16.17
N TYR A 125 -7.43 0.28 16.53
CA TYR A 125 -6.20 0.59 15.83
C TYR A 125 -5.33 -0.66 15.80
N GLN A 126 -4.33 -0.68 14.94
CA GLN A 126 -3.31 -1.72 14.92
C GLN A 126 -1.90 -1.12 14.95
N THR A 127 -0.92 -1.98 15.18
CA THR A 127 0.51 -1.66 15.03
C THR A 127 1.23 -2.91 14.55
N ASP A 128 2.36 -2.71 13.88
CA ASP A 128 3.20 -3.79 13.39
C ASP A 128 4.47 -3.92 14.23
N THR A 129 4.99 -5.14 14.29
CA THR A 129 6.30 -5.43 14.87
C THR A 129 7.02 -6.49 14.05
N SER A 130 8.30 -6.67 14.33
CA SER A 130 9.16 -7.65 13.68
C SER A 130 9.80 -8.55 14.73
N ILE A 131 9.96 -9.82 14.39
CA ILE A 131 10.78 -10.77 15.18
C ILE A 131 12.24 -10.29 15.18
N GLY A 132 12.72 -9.76 14.04
CA GLY A 132 14.02 -9.14 13.93
C GLY A 132 14.09 -7.81 14.68
N THR A 133 15.23 -7.52 15.31
CA THR A 133 15.44 -6.24 16.01
C THR A 133 16.10 -5.17 15.14
N LYS A 134 16.74 -5.57 14.03
CA LYS A 134 17.57 -4.69 13.18
C LYS A 134 16.95 -4.30 11.84
N SER A 135 16.00 -5.08 11.34
CA SER A 135 15.44 -4.93 10.01
C SER A 135 14.04 -5.56 9.95
N TRP A 136 13.18 -5.00 9.11
CA TRP A 136 11.90 -5.61 8.71
C TRP A 136 12.11 -6.82 7.77
N CYS A 137 13.23 -6.82 7.03
CA CYS A 137 13.62 -7.86 6.10
C CYS A 137 14.69 -8.79 6.70
N TYR A 138 14.79 -10.00 6.16
CA TYR A 138 15.88 -10.91 6.46
C TYR A 138 17.26 -10.24 6.25
N THR A 139 18.19 -10.49 7.16
CA THR A 139 19.58 -10.04 7.05
C THR A 139 20.51 -11.08 7.65
N THR A 140 21.70 -11.21 7.08
CA THR A 140 22.78 -12.05 7.60
C THR A 140 23.54 -11.38 8.74
N VAL A 141 23.33 -10.08 8.97
CA VAL A 141 23.98 -9.34 10.04
C VAL A 141 23.34 -9.72 11.37
N SER A 142 24.02 -10.57 12.14
CA SER A 142 23.52 -11.05 13.43
C SER A 142 23.15 -9.90 14.36
N ALA A 143 22.07 -10.04 15.13
CA ALA A 143 21.77 -9.13 16.22
C ALA A 143 22.96 -9.15 17.19
N ARG A 144 23.70 -8.03 17.31
CA ARG A 144 24.66 -7.92 18.41
C ARG A 144 23.80 -7.83 19.66
N THR A 145 24.01 -8.75 20.59
CA THR A 145 23.46 -8.67 21.93
C THR A 145 23.82 -7.30 22.51
N ILE A 146 22.80 -6.53 22.89
CA ILE A 146 22.92 -5.29 23.67
C ILE A 146 23.45 -5.61 25.07
#